data_AF-A0A1X2AAM1-F1
#
_entry.id   AF-A0A1X2AAM1-F1
#
_cell.length_a   1.000
_cell.length_b   1.000
_cell.length_c   1.000
_cell.angle_alpha   90.00
_cell.angle_beta   90.00
_cell.angle_gamma   90.00
#
_symmetry.space_group_name_H-M   'P 1'
#
loop_
_entity.id
_entity.type
_entity.pdbx_description
1 polymer ?
#
loop_
_entity_poly.entity_id
_entity_poly.type
_entity_poly.pdbx_seq_one_letter_code
_entity_poly.pdbx_strand_id
1 'polypeptide(L)'
;MTEVSATDRIDDVAAGDIITVDRGAGEQPYKVVFKDFTDGRYVVTLEGGGETFQLDLAPGTTVTRSLASKWESAQSPTPRSES
;
A
#
# COMPACT_ATOMS: atom_id res chain seq x y z
N MET A 1 3.20 -8.51 18.43
CA MET A 1 2.16 -8.46 17.38
C MET A 1 2.82 -8.92 16.10
N THR A 2 2.33 -10.01 15.51
CA THR A 2 2.90 -10.59 14.29
C THR A 2 2.68 -9.61 13.14
N GLU A 3 3.75 -9.05 12.59
CA GLU A 3 3.71 -8.31 11.34
C GLU A 3 3.35 -9.33 10.24
N VAL A 4 2.05 -9.47 9.98
CA VAL A 4 1.55 -10.27 8.87
C VAL A 4 1.72 -9.45 7.59
N SER A 5 2.96 -9.39 7.13
CA SER A 5 3.28 -9.10 5.74
C SER A 5 2.86 -10.34 4.96
N ALA A 6 1.66 -10.31 4.39
CA ALA A 6 1.16 -11.40 3.57
C ALA A 6 1.56 -11.11 2.13
N THR A 7 2.35 -11.99 1.55
CA THR A 7 2.61 -12.01 0.12
C THR A 7 1.34 -12.47 -0.58
N ASP A 8 0.65 -11.54 -1.25
CA ASP A 8 -0.61 -11.79 -1.93
C ASP A 8 -0.50 -11.45 -3.43
N ARG A 9 -1.52 -11.79 -4.21
CA ARG A 9 -1.59 -11.41 -5.63
C ARG A 9 -2.26 -10.06 -5.78
N ILE A 10 -1.84 -9.32 -6.79
CA ILE A 10 -2.47 -8.04 -7.15
C ILE A 10 -3.97 -8.19 -7.46
N ASP A 11 -4.40 -9.40 -7.81
CA ASP A 11 -5.79 -9.78 -7.99
C ASP A 11 -6.66 -9.50 -6.75
N ASP A 12 -6.15 -9.79 -5.54
CA ASP A 12 -6.88 -9.64 -4.27
C ASP A 12 -6.82 -8.22 -3.71
N VAL A 13 -5.79 -7.44 -4.08
CA VAL A 13 -5.53 -6.08 -3.57
C VAL A 13 -6.70 -5.14 -3.83
N ALA A 14 -7.28 -4.49 -2.83
CA ALA A 14 -8.37 -3.54 -3.04
C ALA A 14 -7.90 -2.08 -2.93
N ALA A 15 -8.75 -1.15 -3.38
CA ALA A 15 -8.54 0.25 -3.02
C ALA A 15 -8.68 0.41 -1.50
N GLY A 16 -7.70 1.08 -0.88
CA GLY A 16 -7.53 1.22 0.56
C GLY A 16 -6.44 0.32 1.15
N ASP A 17 -6.01 -0.72 0.43
CA ASP A 17 -4.90 -1.57 0.86
C ASP A 17 -3.55 -0.88 0.75
N ILE A 18 -2.59 -1.37 1.53
CA ILE A 18 -1.20 -0.91 1.47
C ILE A 18 -0.38 -2.05 0.89
N ILE A 19 0.31 -1.76 -0.21
CA ILE A 19 1.23 -2.71 -0.84
C ILE A 19 2.64 -2.15 -0.81
N THR A 20 3.61 -3.03 -0.63
CA THR A 20 5.02 -2.67 -0.72
C THR A 20 5.47 -2.79 -2.16
N VAL A 21 6.05 -1.72 -2.69
CA VAL A 21 6.56 -1.63 -4.06
C VAL A 21 8.00 -1.16 -4.03
N ASP A 22 8.89 -1.88 -4.72
CA ASP A 22 10.23 -1.39 -5.03
C ASP A 22 10.20 -0.59 -6.34
N ARG A 23 10.55 0.69 -6.26
CA ARG A 23 10.65 1.60 -7.42
C ARG A 23 12.12 1.97 -7.72
N GLY A 24 13.08 1.17 -7.24
CA GLY A 24 14.51 1.42 -7.36
C GLY A 24 15.15 2.21 -6.21
N ALA A 25 14.33 2.70 -5.27
CA ALA A 25 14.79 3.31 -4.01
C ALA A 25 14.68 2.34 -2.81
N GLY A 26 14.30 1.08 -3.06
CA GLY A 26 13.95 0.10 -2.04
C GLY A 26 12.44 -0.14 -1.93
N GLU A 27 12.11 -1.23 -1.25
CA GLU A 27 10.75 -1.64 -0.93
C GLU A 27 10.07 -0.62 -0.01
N GLN A 28 9.07 0.10 -0.52
CA GLN A 28 8.34 1.12 0.23
C GLN A 28 6.83 0.84 0.24
N PRO A 29 6.13 1.11 1.36
CA PRO A 29 4.69 0.94 1.44
C PRO A 29 3.95 2.08 0.73
N TYR A 30 2.96 1.72 -0.08
CA TYR A 30 2.10 2.64 -0.80
C TYR A 30 0.63 2.26 -0.65
N LYS A 31 -0.22 3.26 -0.47
CA LYS A 31 -1.67 3.06 -0.36
C LYS A 31 -2.28 2.99 -1.76
N VAL A 32 -3.05 1.94 -2.02
CA VAL A 32 -3.86 1.83 -3.23
C VAL A 32 -5.03 2.79 -3.11
N VAL A 33 -5.10 3.80 -3.96
CA VAL A 33 -6.24 4.73 -4.01
C VAL A 33 -7.21 4.38 -5.12
N PHE A 34 -6.73 3.70 -6.16
CA PHE A 34 -7.54 3.27 -7.28
C PHE A 34 -6.96 1.98 -7.88
N LYS A 35 -7.82 1.07 -8.31
CA LYS A 35 -7.44 -0.14 -9.04
C LYS A 35 -8.45 -0.38 -10.15
N ASP A 36 -7.97 -0.57 -11.36
CA ASP A 36 -8.78 -0.94 -12.52
C ASP A 36 -8.15 -2.14 -13.24
N PHE A 37 -8.97 -2.94 -13.92
CA PHE A 37 -8.49 -4.03 -14.78
C PHE A 37 -8.87 -3.71 -16.22
N THR A 38 -7.88 -3.27 -16.99
CA THR A 38 -8.04 -2.80 -18.37
C THR A 38 -7.05 -3.54 -19.25
N ASP A 39 -7.48 -3.98 -20.43
CA ASP A 39 -6.62 -4.61 -21.44
C ASP A 39 -5.84 -5.83 -20.91
N GLY A 40 -6.43 -6.59 -19.99
CA GLY A 40 -5.79 -7.77 -19.40
C GLY A 40 -4.71 -7.44 -18.36
N ARG A 41 -4.57 -6.19 -17.91
CA ARG A 41 -3.63 -5.76 -16.87
C ARG A 41 -4.32 -4.96 -15.77
N TYR A 42 -3.75 -5.01 -14.58
CA TYR A 42 -4.18 -4.17 -13.47
C TYR A 42 -3.48 -2.83 -13.53
N VAL A 43 -4.25 -1.75 -13.61
CA VAL A 43 -3.77 -0.38 -13.47
C VAL A 43 -4.07 0.06 -12.04
N VAL A 44 -3.01 0.15 -11.23
CA VAL A 44 -3.13 0.46 -9.81
C VAL A 44 -2.56 1.84 -9.55
N THR A 45 -3.36 2.74 -8.99
CA THR A 45 -2.93 4.06 -8.54
C THR A 45 -2.56 3.97 -7.07
N LEU A 46 -1.33 4.36 -6.78
CA LEU A 46 -0.68 4.27 -5.50
C LEU A 46 -0.37 5.68 -5.00
N GLU A 47 -0.59 5.91 -3.71
CA GLU A 47 -0.27 7.14 -3.00
C GLU A 47 0.79 6.85 -1.93
N GLY A 48 1.85 7.67 -1.90
CA GLY A 48 2.88 7.62 -0.88
C GLY A 48 3.88 8.75 -1.01
N GLY A 49 4.55 9.12 0.09
CA GLY A 49 5.57 10.18 0.07
C GLY A 49 5.06 11.58 -0.30
N GLY A 50 3.74 11.80 -0.34
CA GLY A 50 3.12 13.06 -0.75
C GLY A 50 2.77 13.15 -2.24
N GLU A 51 2.93 12.05 -2.99
CA GLU A 51 2.58 11.98 -4.41
C GLU A 51 1.75 10.74 -4.74
N THR A 52 1.04 10.80 -5.88
CA THR A 52 0.31 9.68 -6.45
C THR A 52 0.93 9.28 -7.78
N PHE A 53 1.08 7.97 -8.02
CA PHE A 53 1.54 7.43 -9.29
C PHE A 53 0.73 6.20 -9.69
N GLN A 54 0.71 5.90 -10.98
CA GLN A 54 0.11 4.68 -11.51
C GLN A 54 1.18 3.62 -11.78
N LEU A 55 0.79 2.37 -11.59
CA LEU A 55 1.61 1.19 -11.84
C LEU A 55 0.79 0.15 -12.61
N ASP A 56 1.33 -0.31 -13.73
CA ASP A 56 0.76 -1.38 -14.53
C ASP A 56 1.31 -2.73 -14.05
N LEU A 57 0.44 -3.58 -13.54
CA LEU A 57 0.79 -4.89 -13.02
C LEU A 57 0.10 -5.98 -13.82
N ALA A 58 0.85 -7.04 -14.12
CA ALA A 58 0.28 -8.22 -14.74
C ALA A 58 -0.62 -8.95 -13.72
N PRO A 59 -1.72 -9.58 -14.16
CA PRO A 59 -2.48 -10.46 -13.28
C PRO A 59 -1.58 -11.59 -12.76
N GLY A 60 -1.79 -11.98 -11.51
CA GLY A 60 -0.93 -12.93 -10.81
C GLY A 60 0.41 -12.36 -10.35
N THR A 61 0.70 -11.07 -10.57
CA THR A 61 1.86 -10.42 -9.95
C THR A 61 1.75 -10.52 -8.43
N THR A 62 2.80 -11.06 -7.84
CA THR A 62 2.97 -11.16 -6.40
C THR A 62 3.34 -9.79 -5.84
N VAL A 63 2.59 -9.32 -4.85
CA VAL A 63 2.86 -8.08 -4.11
C VAL A 63 2.84 -8.35 -2.61
N THR A 64 3.65 -7.62 -1.86
CA THR A 64 3.62 -7.73 -0.41
C THR A 64 2.54 -6.80 0.12
N ARG A 65 1.43 -7.35 0.60
CA ARG A 65 0.37 -6.57 1.23
C ARG A 65 0.72 -6.38 2.72
N SER A 66 0.64 -5.13 3.17
CA SER A 66 0.64 -4.79 4.58
C SER A 66 -0.81 -4.48 4.98
N LEU A 67 -1.36 -5.20 5.97
CA LEU A 67 -2.69 -4.89 6.50
C LEU A 67 -2.77 -3.40 6.91
N ALA A 68 -3.86 -2.74 6.53
CA ALA A 68 -4.12 -1.32 6.77
C ALA A 68 -3.94 -0.86 8.23
N SER A 69 -3.85 -1.80 9.19
CA SER A 69 -3.48 -1.59 10.59
C SER A 69 -2.08 -0.98 10.81
N LYS A 70 -1.24 -0.80 9.79
CA LYS A 70 0.00 -0.02 9.92
C LYS A 70 -0.10 1.40 9.34
N TRP A 71 -1.25 1.79 8.78
CA TRP A 71 -1.67 3.21 8.70
C TRP A 71 -2.44 3.59 9.97
N GLU A 72 -2.10 2.98 11.09
CA GLU A 72 -2.37 3.60 12.38
C GLU A 72 -1.41 4.77 12.50
N SER A 73 -1.89 5.92 12.04
CA SER A 73 -1.66 7.22 12.65
C SER A 73 -0.50 7.19 13.63
N ALA A 74 0.66 7.72 13.24
CA ALA A 74 1.40 8.54 14.19
C ALA A 74 0.53 9.78 14.48
N GLN A 75 -0.64 9.58 15.08
CA GLN A 75 -1.28 10.60 15.89
C GLN A 75 -0.20 10.92 16.90
N SER A 76 0.40 12.10 16.73
CA SER A 76 1.38 12.62 17.67
C SER A 76 0.84 12.34 19.07
N PRO A 77 1.57 11.64 19.95
CA PRO A 77 1.21 11.69 21.35
C PRO A 77 1.33 13.17 21.69
N THR A 78 0.21 13.89 21.71
CA THR A 78 0.20 15.23 22.27
C THR A 78 0.57 14.96 23.72
N PRO A 79 1.73 15.40 24.22
CA PRO A 79 1.99 15.24 25.64
C PRO A 79 0.97 16.15 26.32
N ARG A 80 -0.10 15.55 26.84
CA ARG A 80 -0.97 16.22 27.79
C ARG A 80 -0.15 16.34 29.07
N SER A 81 0.67 17.38 29.14
CA SER A 81 1.18 17.87 30.41
C SER A 81 0.02 18.54 31.12
N GLU A 82 -0.74 17.76 31.88
CA GLU A 82 -1.42 18.29 33.06
C GLU A 82 -0.34 18.59 34.10
N SER A 83 -0.12 19.87 34.40
CA SER A 83 0.13 20.46 35.73
C SER A 83 0.70 21.87 35.60
#